data_AF-A0A841CPR7-F1
#
_entry.id   AF-A0A841CPR7-F1
#
_cell.length_a   1.000
_cell.length_b   1.000
_cell.length_c   1.000
_cell.angle_alpha   90.00
_cell.angle_beta   90.00
_cell.angle_gamma   90.00
#
_symmetry.space_group_name_H-M   'P 1'
#
loop_
_entity.id
_entity.type
_entity.pdbx_description
1 polymer ?
#
loop_
_entity_poly.entity_id
_entity_poly.type
_entity_poly.pdbx_seq_one_letter_code
_entity_poly.pdbx_strand_id
1 'polypeptide(L)' 'MLEHVAAGAAVCISPRSMASYYPRPDLVWRPITDIPPLRIALARPASSTNPLVADFAEVVGELSEVDG' A
#
# COMPACT_ATOMS: atom_id res chain seq x y z
N MET A 1 1.40 -8.58 14.19
CA MET A 1 1.16 -9.48 13.04
C MET A 1 2.45 -10.06 12.49
N LEU A 2 3.38 -9.24 11.98
CA LEU A 2 4.63 -9.75 11.41
C LEU A 2 5.51 -10.55 12.40
N GLU A 3 5.50 -10.20 13.68
CA GLU A 3 6.23 -10.99 14.70
C GLU A 3 5.74 -12.44 14.82
N HIS A 4 4.44 -12.69 14.61
CA HIS A 4 3.93 -14.07 14.56
C HIS A 4 4.35 -14.81 13.29
N VAL A 5 4.56 -14.08 12.19
CA VAL A 5 5.13 -14.65 10.95
C VAL A 5 6.60 -14.97 11.14
N ALA A 6 7.37 -14.07 11.76
CA ALA A 6 8.79 -14.28 12.09
C ALA A 6 8.99 -15.45 13.06
N ALA A 7 8.07 -15.64 14.00
CA ALA A 7 8.05 -16.80 14.90
C ALA A 7 7.57 -18.11 14.21
N GLY A 8 7.24 -18.09 12.91
CA GLY A 8 6.75 -19.24 12.17
C GLY A 8 5.33 -19.70 12.54
N ALA A 9 4.59 -18.90 13.30
CA ALA A 9 3.26 -19.24 13.82
C ALA A 9 2.11 -18.81 12.89
N ALA A 10 2.38 -18.01 11.85
CA ALA A 10 1.36 -17.46 10.96
C ALA A 10 1.91 -17.11 9.57
N VAL A 11 0.99 -16.90 8.62
CA VAL A 11 1.24 -16.24 7.32
C VAL A 11 0.41 -14.96 7.28
N CYS A 12 0.93 -13.92 6.62
CA CYS A 12 0.25 -12.63 6.46
C CYS A 12 0.29 -12.20 5.00
N ILE A 13 -0.85 -11.75 4.47
CA ILE A 13 -0.96 -11.11 3.15
C ILE A 13 -0.86 -9.60 3.35
N SER A 14 0.00 -8.96 2.57
CA SER A 14 0.29 -7.53 2.69
C SER A 14 0.52 -6.86 1.33
N PRO A 15 0.45 -5.51 1.26
CA PRO A 15 0.85 -4.77 0.07
C PRO A 15 2.32 -5.04 -0.29
N ARG A 16 2.63 -5.04 -1.59
CA ARG A 16 4.00 -5.23 -2.12
C ARG A 16 4.99 -4.21 -1.56
N SER A 17 4.55 -2.97 -1.35
CA SER A 17 5.38 -1.89 -0.81
C SER A 17 5.96 -2.22 0.57
N MET A 18 5.31 -3.08 1.37
CA MET A 18 5.87 -3.51 2.66
C MET A 18 7.18 -4.28 2.52
N ALA A 19 7.35 -5.05 1.43
CA ALA A 19 8.60 -5.74 1.16
C ALA A 19 9.75 -4.76 0.85
N SER A 20 9.43 -3.60 0.25
CA SER A 20 10.39 -2.54 -0.08
C SER A 20 10.74 -1.66 1.13
N TYR A 21 9.75 -1.25 1.92
CA TYR A 21 9.93 -0.29 3.02
C TYR A 21 10.19 -0.92 4.38
N TYR A 22 9.88 -2.20 4.55
CA TYR A 22 10.04 -2.91 5.82
C TYR A 22 10.86 -4.20 5.64
N PRO A 23 12.11 -4.11 5.15
CA PRO A 23 12.96 -5.27 4.99
C PRO A 23 13.28 -5.86 6.36
N ARG A 24 13.09 -7.16 6.48
CA ARG A 24 13.32 -7.92 7.71
C ARG A 24 13.99 -9.24 7.36
N PRO A 25 15.16 -9.55 7.93
CA PRO A 25 15.93 -10.74 7.55
C PRO A 25 15.28 -12.04 8.03
N ASP A 26 14.42 -11.96 9.05
CA ASP A 26 13.65 -13.07 9.62
C ASP A 26 12.32 -13.34 8.89
N LEU A 27 12.04 -12.60 7.81
CA LEU A 27 10.84 -12.76 6.98
C LEU A 27 11.21 -13.08 5.53
N VAL A 28 10.39 -13.92 4.90
CA VAL A 28 10.46 -14.19 3.46
C VAL A 28 9.22 -13.62 2.78
N TRP A 29 9.42 -12.60 1.94
CA TRP A 29 8.36 -12.03 1.12
C TRP A 29 8.15 -12.86 -0.15
N ARG A 30 6.89 -13.24 -0.43
CA ARG A 30 6.52 -14.03 -1.62
C ARG A 30 5.40 -13.32 -2.38
N PRO A 31 5.55 -13.09 -3.70
CA PRO A 31 4.48 -12.48 -4.49
C PRO A 31 3.31 -13.46 -4.65
N ILE A 32 2.09 -12.92 -4.58
CA ILE A 32 0.85 -13.62 -4.92
C ILE A 32 0.40 -13.06 -6.27
N THR A 33 0.25 -13.92 -7.28
CA THR A 33 0.07 -13.51 -8.69
C THR A 33 -1.29 -13.86 -9.27
N ASP A 34 -2.08 -14.66 -8.57
CA ASP A 34 -3.37 -15.22 -8.98
C ASP A 34 -4.56 -14.53 -8.30
N ILE A 35 -4.37 -13.29 -7.84
CA ILE A 35 -5.40 -12.47 -7.20
C ILE A 35 -5.50 -11.10 -7.87
N PRO A 36 -6.68 -10.44 -7.81
CA PRO A 36 -6.79 -9.05 -8.25
C PRO A 36 -5.82 -8.13 -7.50
N PRO A 37 -5.29 -7.09 -8.15
CA PRO A 37 -4.42 -6.12 -7.50
C PRO A 37 -5.10 -5.42 -6.31
N LEU A 38 -4.32 -5.12 -5.28
CA LEU A 38 -4.74 -4.23 -4.21
C LEU A 38 -5.01 -2.85 -4.79
N ARG A 39 -6.21 -2.31 -4.55
CA ARG A 39 -6.60 -0.96 -4.97
C ARG A 39 -6.50 -0.01 -3.78
N ILE A 40 -5.75 1.08 -3.95
CA ILE A 40 -5.66 2.19 -3.01
C ILE A 40 -6.35 3.39 -3.65
N ALA A 41 -7.12 4.14 -2.86
CA ALA A 41 -7.83 5.32 -3.34
C ALA A 41 -7.64 6.48 -2.36
N LEU A 42 -7.50 7.69 -2.90
CA LEU A 42 -7.63 8.91 -2.14
C LEU A 42 -9.12 9.25 -1.98
N ALA A 43 -9.58 9.34 -0.74
CA ALA A 43 -10.94 9.76 -0.43
C ALA A 43 -10.95 11.18 0.14
N ARG A 44 -11.92 11.98 -0.29
CA ARG A 44 -12.18 13.32 0.25
C ARG A 44 -13.68 13.51 0.48
N PRO A 45 -14.09 14.37 1.42
CA PRO A 45 -15.49 14.78 1.52
C PRO A 45 -15.97 15.38 0.20
N ALA A 46 -17.13 14.94 -0.27
CA ALA A 46 -17.73 15.44 -1.52
C ALA A 46 -18.00 16.95 -1.45
N SER A 47 -18.37 17.45 -0.27
CA SER A 47 -18.67 18.86 0.00
C SER A 47 -17.46 19.71 0.37
N SER A 48 -16.23 19.19 0.26
CA SER A 48 -15.03 19.98 0.56
C SER A 48 -14.89 21.12 -0.45
N THR A 49 -14.85 22.35 0.05
CA THR A 49 -14.57 23.57 -0.72
C THR A 49 -13.16 24.11 -0.49
N ASN A 50 -12.35 23.42 0.33
CA ASN A 50 -10.97 23.84 0.60
C ASN A 50 -10.10 23.61 -0.64
N PRO A 51 -9.49 24.66 -1.22
CA PRO A 51 -8.67 24.53 -2.43
C PRO A 51 -7.47 23.58 -2.23
N LEU A 52 -6.89 23.52 -1.03
CA LEU A 52 -5.75 22.64 -0.74
C LEU A 52 -6.07 21.16 -0.90
N VAL A 53 -7.35 20.77 -0.80
CA VAL A 53 -7.79 19.38 -1.03
C VAL A 53 -7.74 19.04 -2.52
N ALA A 54 -8.01 20.00 -3.40
CA ALA A 54 -7.86 19.82 -4.85
C ALA A 54 -6.37 19.75 -5.22
N ASP A 55 -5.57 20.70 -4.72
CA ASP A 55 -4.12 20.73 -4.96
C ASP A 55 -3.44 19.44 -4.48
N PHE A 56 -3.82 18.92 -3.30
CA PHE A 56 -3.29 17.65 -2.80
C PHE A 56 -3.71 16.46 -3.67
N ALA A 57 -4.95 16.45 -4.18
CA ALA A 57 -5.41 15.38 -5.06
C ALA A 57 -4.67 15.38 -6.42
N GLU A 58 -4.33 16.56 -6.93
CA GLU A 58 -3.48 16.71 -8.12
C GLU A 58 -2.08 16.12 -7.88
N VAL A 59 -1.41 16.51 -6.79
CA VAL A 59 -0.09 15.96 -6.42
C VAL A 59 -0.14 14.45 -6.22
N VAL A 60 -1.19 13.92 -5.58
CA VAL A 60 -1.36 12.47 -5.46
C VAL A 60 -1.49 11.82 -6.84
N GLY A 61 -2.28 12.40 -7.76
CA GLY A 61 -2.39 11.92 -9.13
C GLY A 61 -1.03 11.84 -9.84
N GLU A 62 -0.22 12.90 -9.74
CA GLU A 62 1.12 12.97 -10.34
C GLU A 62 2.10 11.95 -9.75
N LEU A 63 2.10 11.79 -8.42
CA LEU A 63 3.09 10.95 -7.72
C LEU A 63 2.68 9.48 -7.58
N SER A 64 1.42 9.14 -7.89
CA SER A 64 0.91 7.78 -7.77
C SER A 64 0.69 7.07 -9.10
N GLU A 65 1.04 7.70 -10.23
CA GLU A 65 1.15 6.97 -11.50
C GLU A 65 2.14 5.82 -11.33
N VAL A 66 1.59 4.61 -11.41
CA VAL A 66 2.36 3.38 -11.42
C VAL A 66 2.78 3.19 -12.88
N ASP A 67 4.07 3.27 -13.18
CA ASP A 67 4.60 2.74 -14.45
C ASP A 67 3.95 1.36 -14.68
N GLY A 68 3.16 1.27 -15.76
CA GLY A 68 2.37 0.09 -16.11
C GLY A 68 3.22 -1.15 -16.36
#